data_AF-A0A0V0XWS3-F1
#
_entry.id   AF-A0A0V0XWS3-F1
#
_cell.length_a   1.000
_cell.length_b   1.000
_cell.length_c   1.000
_cell.angle_alpha   90.00
_cell.angle_beta   90.00
_cell.angle_gamma   90.00
#
_symmetry.space_group_name_H-M   'P 1'
#
loop_
_entity.id
_entity.type
_entity.pdbx_description
1 polymer ?
#
loop_
_entity_poly.entity_id
_entity_poly.type
_entity_poly.pdbx_seq_one_letter_code
_entity_poly.pdbx_strand_id
1 'polypeptide(L)'
;MWKSNLSTFDSWSVRWHFTHELWFIFVEEDVLPFLRLGAGRKEEGVRKSGFATMTEKRSRAMGTASHYARFNIVDVICAPSFTCITAADNFIKGFEGGLKDEIKVLDIKVDGGLSSSVEGYYLQKQFLSLAAEGGYRVDETYETSVKCPENCKIDPYINLYWRINAALESIRKKYSGSMDKMVVVFVDKSLESLLKEVLVGLPAAFKVHVPSVGISPSTM
;
A
#
# COMPACT_ATOMS: atom_id res chain seq x y z
N MET A 1 17.54 -21.98 -15.03
CA MET A 1 18.21 -20.66 -14.88
C MET A 1 17.13 -19.63 -14.52
N TRP A 2 16.79 -19.50 -13.23
CA TRP A 2 15.79 -18.54 -12.78
C TRP A 2 16.45 -17.15 -12.77
N LYS A 3 16.27 -16.38 -13.85
CA LYS A 3 16.38 -14.92 -13.74
C LYS A 3 15.14 -14.49 -12.96
N SER A 4 15.23 -14.47 -11.64
CA SER A 4 14.30 -13.73 -10.81
C SER A 4 14.51 -12.26 -11.17
N ASN A 5 13.80 -11.79 -12.19
CA ASN A 5 13.62 -10.35 -12.32
C ASN A 5 13.07 -9.91 -10.97
N LEU A 6 13.85 -9.13 -10.24
CA LEU A 6 13.40 -8.38 -9.07
C LEU A 6 12.46 -7.26 -9.54
N SER A 7 11.54 -7.61 -10.43
CA SER A 7 10.56 -6.73 -11.01
C SER A 7 9.72 -6.21 -9.86
N THR A 8 9.62 -4.89 -9.82
CA THR A 8 8.70 -4.12 -9.01
C THR A 8 7.31 -4.75 -9.02
N PHE A 9 6.48 -4.44 -8.02
CA PHE A 9 5.06 -4.78 -8.09
C PHE A 9 4.43 -4.26 -9.38
N ASP A 10 3.41 -4.97 -9.85
CA ASP A 10 2.53 -4.39 -10.84
C ASP A 10 1.87 -3.15 -10.24
N SER A 11 1.83 -2.08 -11.03
CA SER A 11 1.33 -0.81 -10.56
C SER A 11 0.68 -0.04 -11.70
N TRP A 12 -0.24 0.85 -11.34
CA TRP A 12 -1.06 1.60 -12.28
C TRP A 12 -1.34 2.97 -11.71
N SER A 13 -1.18 4.04 -12.50
CA SER A 13 -1.63 5.36 -12.07
C SER A 13 -2.85 5.83 -12.82
N VAL A 14 -3.64 6.60 -12.09
CA VAL A 14 -4.77 7.32 -12.62
C VAL A 14 -4.68 8.77 -12.18
N ARG A 15 -4.84 9.66 -13.14
CA ARG A 15 -4.99 11.09 -12.88
C ARG A 15 -6.39 11.52 -13.28
N TRP A 16 -7.17 12.02 -12.33
CA TRP A 16 -8.42 12.71 -12.67
C TRP A 16 -8.10 14.17 -13.02
N HIS A 17 -8.90 14.78 -13.89
CA HIS A 17 -8.74 16.20 -14.25
C HIS A 17 -8.56 17.09 -13.01
N PHE A 18 -7.42 17.78 -12.93
CA PHE A 18 -7.07 18.71 -11.85
C PHE A 18 -7.05 18.07 -10.43
N THR A 19 -6.70 16.79 -10.31
CA THR A 19 -6.44 16.13 -9.03
C THR A 19 -4.98 15.67 -8.90
N HIS A 20 -4.59 15.29 -7.69
CA HIS A 20 -3.36 14.53 -7.46
C HIS A 20 -3.40 13.24 -8.29
N GLU A 21 -2.22 12.76 -8.71
CA GLU A 21 -2.07 11.45 -9.35
C GLU A 21 -2.16 10.35 -8.29
N LEU A 22 -3.10 9.42 -8.46
CA LEU A 22 -3.18 8.23 -7.60
C LEU A 22 -2.37 7.12 -8.25
N TRP A 23 -1.37 6.60 -7.54
CA TRP A 23 -0.54 5.50 -8.00
C TRP A 23 -0.83 4.24 -7.19
N PHE A 24 -1.54 3.30 -7.80
CA PHE A 24 -1.89 2.01 -7.21
C PHE A 24 -0.75 1.02 -7.36
N ILE A 25 -0.35 0.41 -6.24
CA ILE A 25 0.64 -0.67 -6.18
C ILE A 25 -0.10 -1.94 -5.71
N PHE A 26 -0.12 -2.95 -6.58
CA PHE A 26 -0.81 -4.22 -6.32
C PHE A 26 0.15 -5.20 -5.63
N VAL A 27 -0.12 -5.48 -4.36
CA VAL A 27 0.74 -6.31 -3.51
C VAL A 27 0.25 -7.74 -3.52
N GLU A 28 1.12 -8.66 -3.92
CA GLU A 28 0.90 -10.10 -3.81
C GLU A 28 1.36 -10.60 -2.45
N GLU A 29 0.62 -11.52 -1.85
CA GLU A 29 1.11 -12.24 -0.68
C GLU A 29 2.35 -13.05 -1.06
N ASP A 30 3.37 -12.98 -0.20
CA ASP A 30 4.51 -13.88 -0.33
C ASP A 30 4.02 -15.32 -0.17
N VAL A 31 4.50 -16.25 -1.01
CA VAL A 31 4.09 -17.67 -1.02
C VAL A 31 4.34 -18.37 0.34
N LEU A 32 5.06 -17.73 1.27
CA LEU A 32 5.38 -18.25 2.61
C LEU A 32 5.22 -17.16 3.70
N PRO A 33 4.00 -16.72 4.04
CA PRO A 33 3.77 -15.68 5.05
C PRO A 33 3.88 -16.21 6.50
N PHE A 34 3.86 -17.53 6.69
CA PHE A 34 3.65 -18.17 8.00
C PHE A 34 4.87 -18.19 8.95
N LEU A 35 6.06 -17.78 8.52
CA LEU A 35 7.27 -17.87 9.36
C LEU A 35 7.37 -16.77 10.45
N ARG A 36 6.39 -15.87 10.57
CA ARG A 36 6.44 -14.76 11.55
C ARG A 36 5.30 -14.70 12.57
N LEU A 37 4.27 -15.57 12.51
CA LEU A 37 3.16 -15.59 13.48
C LEU A 37 3.53 -16.16 14.88
N GLY A 38 4.80 -16.07 15.27
CA GLY A 38 5.34 -16.53 16.54
C GLY A 38 6.09 -15.46 17.36
N ALA A 39 5.95 -14.18 17.05
CA ALA A 39 6.65 -13.10 17.76
C ALA A 39 5.86 -12.54 18.96
N GLY A 40 5.13 -13.42 19.65
CA GLY A 40 4.25 -13.06 20.77
C GLY A 40 4.44 -13.95 21.99
N ARG A 41 5.64 -14.49 22.24
CA ARG A 41 6.02 -15.07 23.54
C ARG A 41 7.53 -14.95 23.72
N LYS A 42 7.92 -14.52 24.92
CA LYS A 42 9.30 -14.56 25.41
C LYS A 42 9.76 -16.02 25.42
N GLU A 43 10.44 -16.45 24.37
CA GLU A 43 11.32 -17.62 24.43
C GLU A 43 12.66 -17.22 23.83
N GLU A 44 13.67 -17.20 24.69
CA GLU A 44 15.08 -17.15 24.32
C GLU A 44 15.38 -18.33 23.38
N GLY A 45 15.92 -18.03 22.20
CA GLY A 45 16.59 -19.04 21.37
C GLY A 45 16.04 -19.27 19.96
N VAL A 46 14.89 -18.69 19.57
CA VAL A 46 14.44 -18.80 18.17
C VAL A 46 15.17 -17.76 17.32
N ARG A 47 16.14 -18.22 16.52
CA ARG A 47 16.80 -17.43 15.47
C ARG A 47 15.72 -16.68 14.68
N LYS A 48 15.69 -15.35 14.82
CA LYS A 48 15.04 -14.46 13.85
C LYS A 48 15.52 -14.92 12.47
N SER A 49 14.63 -15.42 11.61
CA SER A 49 15.00 -15.60 10.21
C SER A 49 15.19 -14.20 9.65
N GLY A 50 16.45 -13.73 9.68
CA GLY A 50 16.86 -12.34 9.40
C GLY A 50 16.77 -11.94 7.92
N PHE A 51 15.89 -12.58 7.15
CA PHE A 51 15.71 -12.28 5.75
C PHE A 51 14.44 -11.47 5.56
N ALA A 52 14.61 -10.31 4.93
CA ALA A 52 13.48 -9.51 4.48
C ALA A 52 12.66 -10.30 3.46
N THR A 53 11.33 -10.25 3.56
CA THR A 53 10.42 -10.93 2.62
C THR A 53 10.54 -10.33 1.22
N MET A 54 10.02 -11.02 0.20
CA MET A 54 10.04 -10.47 -1.16
C MET A 54 9.18 -9.20 -1.24
N THR A 55 8.09 -9.13 -0.47
CA THR A 55 7.31 -7.90 -0.30
C THR A 55 8.15 -6.75 0.24
N GLU A 56 8.84 -6.96 1.37
CA GLU A 56 9.69 -5.94 2.01
C GLU A 56 10.80 -5.44 1.05
N LYS A 57 11.44 -6.37 0.32
CA LYS A 57 12.52 -6.03 -0.63
C LYS A 57 12.00 -5.26 -1.85
N ARG A 58 10.90 -5.72 -2.46
CA ARG A 58 10.31 -5.09 -3.66
C ARG A 58 9.79 -3.70 -3.35
N SER A 59 9.03 -3.53 -2.26
CA SER A 59 8.49 -2.21 -1.92
C SER A 59 9.58 -1.22 -1.54
N ARG A 60 10.60 -1.65 -0.79
CA ARG A 60 11.77 -0.82 -0.49
C ARG A 60 12.50 -0.37 -1.75
N ALA A 61 12.75 -1.28 -2.69
CA ALA A 61 13.38 -0.94 -3.96
C ALA A 61 12.53 0.07 -4.77
N MET A 62 11.20 -0.11 -4.79
CA MET A 62 10.27 0.86 -5.43
C MET A 62 10.30 2.23 -4.74
N GLY A 63 10.35 2.28 -3.41
CA GLY A 63 10.50 3.52 -2.66
C GLY A 63 11.78 4.25 -3.02
N THR A 64 12.91 3.53 -3.01
CA THR A 64 14.21 4.07 -3.41
C THR A 64 14.23 4.55 -4.86
N ALA A 65 13.63 3.80 -5.78
CA ALA A 65 13.48 4.20 -7.18
C ALA A 65 12.68 5.50 -7.31
N SER A 66 11.57 5.61 -6.58
CA SER A 66 10.68 6.77 -6.59
C SER A 66 11.39 8.03 -6.06
N HIS A 67 12.25 7.85 -5.05
CA HIS A 67 13.11 8.92 -4.53
C HIS A 67 14.09 9.41 -5.60
N TYR A 68 14.80 8.50 -6.27
CA TYR A 68 15.72 8.87 -7.36
C TYR A 68 15.01 9.52 -8.55
N ALA A 69 13.79 9.07 -8.85
CA ALA A 69 12.93 9.65 -9.88
C ALA A 69 12.33 11.01 -9.48
N ARG A 70 12.55 11.47 -8.24
CA ARG A 70 12.03 12.73 -7.69
C ARG A 70 10.51 12.84 -7.77
N PHE A 71 9.80 11.73 -7.57
CA PHE A 71 8.33 11.76 -7.48
C PHE A 71 7.90 12.59 -6.25
N ASN A 72 6.96 13.51 -6.46
CA ASN A 72 6.40 14.35 -5.42
C ASN A 72 5.31 13.60 -4.65
N ILE A 73 5.72 12.60 -3.88
CA ILE A 73 4.82 11.77 -3.07
C ILE A 73 4.46 12.54 -1.81
N VAL A 74 3.18 12.87 -1.67
CA VAL A 74 2.68 13.67 -0.55
C VAL A 74 2.03 12.84 0.56
N ASP A 75 1.53 11.66 0.20
CA ASP A 75 0.78 10.75 1.06
C ASP A 75 0.88 9.30 0.58
N VAL A 76 0.80 8.37 1.55
CA VAL A 76 0.77 6.92 1.34
C VAL A 76 -0.46 6.33 2.03
N ILE A 77 -1.28 5.62 1.27
CA ILE A 77 -2.51 4.96 1.73
C ILE A 77 -2.36 3.45 1.52
N CYS A 78 -2.88 2.63 2.43
CA CYS A 78 -2.96 1.20 2.23
C CYS A 78 -4.31 0.60 2.63
N ALA A 79 -4.64 -0.55 2.06
CA ALA A 79 -5.71 -1.42 2.56
C ALA A 79 -5.35 -1.99 3.96
N PRO A 80 -6.34 -2.34 4.79
CA PRO A 80 -6.13 -2.96 6.10
C PRO A 80 -5.69 -4.44 5.95
N SER A 81 -4.47 -4.64 5.48
CA SER A 81 -3.83 -5.94 5.23
C SER A 81 -2.38 -5.89 5.70
N PHE A 82 -1.91 -6.93 6.39
CA PHE A 82 -0.51 -6.98 6.87
C PHE A 82 0.49 -6.93 5.71
N THR A 83 0.14 -7.53 4.57
CA THR A 83 0.95 -7.49 3.36
C THR A 83 1.02 -6.07 2.81
N CYS A 84 -0.11 -5.37 2.73
CA CYS A 84 -0.17 -3.98 2.25
C CYS A 84 0.55 -2.99 3.17
N ILE A 85 0.37 -3.08 4.49
CA ILE A 85 1.03 -2.18 5.44
C ILE A 85 2.55 -2.43 5.50
N THR A 86 2.99 -3.69 5.41
CA THR A 86 4.41 -4.05 5.33
C THR A 86 5.04 -3.47 4.06
N ALA A 87 4.32 -3.55 2.94
CA ALA A 87 4.75 -2.96 1.68
C ALA A 87 4.87 -1.44 1.79
N ALA A 88 3.84 -0.76 2.32
CA ALA A 88 3.81 0.69 2.49
C ALA A 88 4.95 1.19 3.39
N ASP A 89 5.16 0.56 4.54
CA ASP A 89 6.24 0.90 5.48
C ASP A 89 7.63 0.75 4.83
N ASN A 90 7.88 -0.36 4.14
CA ASN A 90 9.17 -0.56 3.47
C ASN A 90 9.37 0.37 2.27
N PHE A 91 8.29 0.73 1.56
CA PHE A 91 8.32 1.75 0.53
C PHE A 91 8.73 3.11 1.10
N ILE A 92 8.08 3.55 2.18
CA ILE A 92 8.42 4.81 2.87
C ILE A 92 9.87 4.78 3.34
N LYS A 93 10.32 3.69 3.98
CA LYS A 93 11.73 3.52 4.39
C LYS A 93 12.70 3.59 3.20
N GLY A 94 12.33 3.06 2.05
CA GLY A 94 13.12 3.16 0.82
C GLY A 94 13.12 4.55 0.21
N PHE A 95 11.99 5.25 0.27
CA PHE A 95 11.78 6.60 -0.27
C PHE A 95 12.47 7.68 0.59
N GLU A 96 12.35 7.58 1.91
CA GLU A 96 12.95 8.51 2.88
C GLU A 96 14.42 8.20 3.17
N GLY A 97 14.79 6.92 3.19
CA GLY A 97 16.14 6.46 3.58
C GLY A 97 17.27 6.85 2.61
N GLY A 98 16.96 7.56 1.53
CA GLY A 98 17.93 8.10 0.59
C GLY A 98 18.63 9.39 1.05
N LEU A 99 18.17 10.06 2.12
CA LEU A 99 18.70 11.36 2.56
C LEU A 99 18.79 11.47 4.10
N LYS A 100 19.81 12.21 4.57
CA LYS A 100 20.07 12.45 6.01
C LYS A 100 19.35 13.68 6.57
N ASP A 101 18.84 14.58 5.73
CA ASP A 101 18.30 15.86 6.20
C ASP A 101 17.03 16.26 5.41
N GLU A 102 15.97 16.60 6.15
CA GLU A 102 14.80 17.41 5.75
C GLU A 102 13.65 16.81 4.90
N ILE A 103 13.48 15.49 4.76
CA ILE A 103 12.22 14.96 4.17
C ILE A 103 11.07 14.95 5.20
N LYS A 104 9.90 15.44 4.77
CA LYS A 104 8.61 15.24 5.43
C LYS A 104 8.39 13.76 5.72
N VAL A 105 8.35 13.43 7.00
CA VAL A 105 8.00 12.11 7.53
C VAL A 105 6.58 11.74 7.04
N LEU A 106 6.46 10.73 6.18
CA LEU A 106 5.20 10.23 5.64
C LEU A 106 4.58 9.18 6.56
N ASP A 107 3.39 9.42 7.09
CA ASP A 107 2.66 8.41 7.85
C ASP A 107 1.81 7.54 6.93
N ILE A 108 1.55 6.30 7.35
CA ILE A 108 0.72 5.34 6.61
C ILE A 108 -0.74 5.56 6.97
N LYS A 109 -1.56 5.91 5.97
CA LYS A 109 -3.02 6.03 6.12
C LYS A 109 -3.70 4.71 5.78
N VAL A 110 -4.50 4.15 6.69
CA VAL A 110 -5.20 2.88 6.43
C VAL A 110 -6.66 3.14 6.08
N ASP A 111 -7.06 2.82 4.86
CA ASP A 111 -8.42 3.01 4.37
C ASP A 111 -9.19 1.69 4.30
N GLY A 112 -10.21 1.53 5.16
CA GLY A 112 -11.00 0.30 5.23
C GLY A 112 -11.82 0.03 3.97
N GLY A 113 -12.17 1.08 3.21
CA GLY A 113 -12.88 0.92 1.95
C GLY A 113 -12.07 0.18 0.88
N LEU A 114 -10.74 0.16 1.01
CA LEU A 114 -9.81 -0.56 0.14
C LEU A 114 -9.60 -2.03 0.54
N SER A 115 -10.26 -2.52 1.60
CA SER A 115 -10.13 -3.92 2.03
C SER A 115 -10.70 -4.89 1.01
N SER A 116 -9.93 -5.93 0.65
CA SER A 116 -10.40 -7.02 -0.20
C SER A 116 -11.48 -7.88 0.47
N SER A 117 -11.45 -7.98 1.79
CA SER A 117 -12.45 -8.69 2.59
C SER A 117 -13.42 -7.74 3.30
N VAL A 118 -14.60 -8.26 3.65
CA VAL A 118 -15.59 -7.55 4.44
C VAL A 118 -15.10 -7.42 5.89
N GLU A 119 -14.46 -8.45 6.41
CA GLU A 119 -13.89 -8.49 7.76
C GLU A 119 -12.82 -7.43 7.95
N GLY A 120 -11.89 -7.26 6.99
CA GLY A 120 -10.86 -6.22 7.05
C GLY A 120 -11.43 -4.81 7.04
N TYR A 121 -12.59 -4.61 6.40
CA TYR A 121 -13.33 -3.37 6.46
C TYR A 121 -13.96 -3.11 7.84
N TYR A 122 -14.62 -4.11 8.42
CA TYR A 122 -15.22 -4.01 9.77
C TYR A 122 -14.18 -3.86 10.88
N LEU A 123 -13.03 -4.54 10.74
CA LEU A 123 -11.97 -4.60 11.75
C LEU A 123 -10.87 -3.55 11.53
N GLN A 124 -11.10 -2.54 10.68
CA GLN A 124 -10.08 -1.54 10.33
C GLN A 124 -9.52 -0.79 11.55
N LYS A 125 -10.35 -0.48 12.56
CA LYS A 125 -9.88 0.15 13.81
C LYS A 125 -8.98 -0.77 14.63
N GLN A 126 -9.39 -2.03 14.80
CA GLN A 126 -8.58 -3.04 15.50
C GLN A 126 -7.26 -3.29 14.75
N PHE A 127 -7.31 -3.34 13.42
CA PHE A 127 -6.12 -3.45 12.58
C PHE A 127 -5.17 -2.27 12.77
N LEU A 128 -5.68 -1.04 12.81
CA LEU A 128 -4.87 0.16 13.06
C LEU A 128 -4.14 0.09 14.40
N SER A 129 -4.83 -0.30 15.48
CA SER A 129 -4.20 -0.48 16.80
C SER A 129 -3.12 -1.57 16.76
N LEU A 130 -3.41 -2.72 16.15
CA LEU A 130 -2.43 -3.80 15.99
C LEU A 130 -1.21 -3.38 15.16
N ALA A 131 -1.42 -2.57 14.13
CA ALA A 131 -0.34 -2.04 13.30
C ALA A 131 0.56 -1.07 14.08
N ALA A 132 -0.04 -0.15 14.85
CA ALA A 132 0.71 0.76 15.71
C ALA A 132 1.53 -0.01 16.76
N GLU A 133 0.91 -1.01 17.43
CA GLU A 133 1.59 -1.91 18.37
C GLU A 133 2.73 -2.72 17.70
N GLY A 134 2.54 -3.08 16.43
CA GLY A 134 3.56 -3.74 15.59
C GLY A 134 4.72 -2.82 15.17
N GLY A 135 4.67 -1.53 15.51
CA GLY A 135 5.70 -0.54 15.22
C GLY A 135 5.61 0.10 13.84
N TYR A 136 4.48 -0.06 13.14
CA TYR A 136 4.22 0.67 11.89
C TYR A 136 3.87 2.14 12.20
N ARG A 137 4.41 3.07 11.40
CA ARG A 137 4.13 4.50 11.53
C ARG A 137 2.81 4.85 10.85
N VAL A 138 1.69 4.58 11.54
CA VAL A 138 0.33 4.82 11.04
C VAL A 138 -0.23 6.16 11.48
N ASP A 139 -1.01 6.81 10.61
CA ASP A 139 -1.82 7.98 10.94
C ASP A 139 -3.14 7.53 11.58
N GLU A 140 -3.16 7.49 12.92
CA GLU A 140 -4.36 7.10 13.69
C GLU A 140 -5.50 8.12 13.57
N THR A 141 -5.23 9.33 13.08
CA THR A 141 -6.24 10.39 12.87
C THR A 141 -6.91 10.29 11.51
N TYR A 142 -6.41 9.44 10.62
CA TYR A 142 -6.98 9.25 9.29
C TYR A 142 -8.36 8.59 9.37
N GLU A 143 -9.39 9.35 8.98
CA GLU A 143 -10.73 8.80 8.80
C GLU A 143 -10.81 7.95 7.52
N THR A 144 -11.24 6.70 7.68
CA THR A 144 -11.56 5.79 6.56
C THR A 144 -12.63 6.39 5.65
N SER A 145 -12.49 6.19 4.34
CA SER A 145 -13.39 6.76 3.34
C SER A 145 -14.83 6.27 3.43
N VAL A 146 -15.03 5.07 3.99
CA VAL A 146 -16.35 4.46 4.11
C VAL A 146 -16.61 4.14 5.58
N LYS A 147 -17.64 4.75 6.15
CA LYS A 147 -18.06 4.45 7.52
C LYS A 147 -18.76 3.09 7.56
N CYS A 148 -18.26 2.21 8.42
CA CYS A 148 -18.86 0.93 8.72
C CYS A 148 -20.28 1.12 9.29
N PRO A 149 -21.35 0.66 8.60
CA PRO A 149 -22.67 0.68 9.19
C PRO A 149 -22.73 -0.40 10.27
N GLU A 150 -23.04 -0.02 11.51
CA GLU A 150 -22.95 -0.89 12.69
C GLU A 150 -23.88 -2.12 12.65
N ASN A 151 -24.83 -2.23 11.72
CA ASN A 151 -25.89 -3.26 11.77
C ASN A 151 -26.43 -3.76 10.40
N CYS A 152 -25.68 -3.68 9.30
CA CYS A 152 -26.21 -4.12 8.00
C CYS A 152 -25.81 -5.56 7.66
N LYS A 153 -26.80 -6.43 7.37
CA LYS A 153 -26.58 -7.65 6.58
C LYS A 153 -26.36 -7.22 5.14
N ILE A 154 -25.13 -7.27 4.64
CA ILE A 154 -24.81 -6.83 3.27
C ILE A 154 -24.32 -8.03 2.46
N ASP A 155 -24.83 -8.14 1.23
CA ASP A 155 -24.27 -9.01 0.20
C ASP A 155 -22.76 -8.72 0.03
N PRO A 156 -21.85 -9.69 0.21
CA PRO A 156 -20.41 -9.44 0.21
C PRO A 156 -19.86 -8.84 -1.09
N TYR A 157 -20.45 -9.16 -2.24
CA TYR A 157 -19.98 -8.69 -3.54
C TYR A 157 -20.45 -7.27 -3.85
N ILE A 158 -21.74 -6.99 -3.65
CA ILE A 158 -22.30 -5.63 -3.75
C ILE A 158 -21.60 -4.71 -2.74
N ASN A 159 -21.28 -5.24 -1.57
CA ASN A 159 -20.50 -4.54 -0.56
C ASN A 159 -19.09 -4.18 -1.06
N LEU A 160 -18.37 -5.09 -1.72
CA LEU A 160 -17.01 -4.82 -2.20
C LEU A 160 -16.99 -3.74 -3.30
N TYR A 161 -17.80 -3.90 -4.34
CA TYR A 161 -17.86 -2.94 -5.45
C TYR A 161 -18.23 -1.53 -4.94
N TRP A 162 -19.23 -1.45 -4.06
CA TRP A 162 -19.65 -0.19 -3.47
C TRP A 162 -18.56 0.43 -2.57
N ARG A 163 -17.91 -0.36 -1.69
CA ARG A 163 -16.84 0.12 -0.80
C ARG A 163 -15.66 0.69 -1.59
N ILE A 164 -15.23 0.00 -2.65
CA ILE A 164 -14.13 0.46 -3.50
C ILE A 164 -14.50 1.77 -4.21
N ASN A 165 -15.69 1.86 -4.80
CA ASN A 165 -16.14 3.10 -5.44
C ASN A 165 -16.23 4.26 -4.46
N ALA A 166 -16.82 4.03 -3.28
CA ALA A 166 -16.92 5.06 -2.24
C ALA A 166 -15.53 5.49 -1.73
N ALA A 167 -14.59 4.55 -1.59
CA ALA A 167 -13.21 4.85 -1.22
C ALA A 167 -12.52 5.72 -2.25
N LEU A 168 -12.59 5.34 -3.53
CA LEU A 168 -11.99 6.10 -4.62
C LEU A 168 -12.58 7.52 -4.74
N GLU A 169 -13.90 7.66 -4.63
CA GLU A 169 -14.56 8.97 -4.66
C GLU A 169 -14.18 9.86 -3.47
N SER A 170 -14.03 9.28 -2.28
CA SER A 170 -13.55 10.00 -1.09
C SER A 170 -12.10 10.46 -1.26
N ILE A 171 -11.20 9.55 -1.66
CA ILE A 171 -9.79 9.87 -1.93
C ILE A 171 -9.70 10.97 -2.99
N ARG A 172 -10.46 10.85 -4.09
CA ARG A 172 -10.52 11.86 -5.15
C ARG A 172 -10.91 13.24 -4.62
N LYS A 173 -11.93 13.32 -3.76
CA LYS A 173 -12.35 14.59 -3.15
C LYS A 173 -11.28 15.15 -2.23
N LYS A 174 -10.70 14.30 -1.37
CA LYS A 174 -9.66 14.66 -0.39
C LYS A 174 -8.39 15.18 -1.05
N TYR A 175 -8.02 14.60 -2.19
CA TYR A 175 -6.82 14.97 -2.96
C TYR A 175 -7.17 15.69 -4.28
N SER A 176 -8.26 16.46 -4.28
CA SER A 176 -8.52 17.44 -5.32
C SER A 176 -7.56 18.63 -5.18
N GLY A 177 -7.04 19.17 -6.29
CA GLY A 177 -6.12 20.32 -6.24
C GLY A 177 -4.88 20.17 -7.13
N SER A 178 -3.79 20.84 -6.74
CA SER A 178 -2.60 21.07 -7.56
C SER A 178 -2.18 19.85 -8.37
N MET A 179 -1.98 20.09 -9.67
CA MET A 179 -1.23 19.19 -10.53
C MET A 179 0.20 19.06 -9.96
N ASP A 180 0.84 17.91 -10.19
CA ASP A 180 2.22 17.58 -9.75
C ASP A 180 2.39 16.92 -8.37
N LYS A 181 1.32 16.54 -7.68
CA LYS A 181 1.40 15.74 -6.43
C LYS A 181 0.92 14.31 -6.66
N MET A 182 1.59 13.35 -6.03
CA MET A 182 1.30 11.92 -6.13
C MET A 182 0.89 11.34 -4.77
N VAL A 183 -0.16 10.52 -4.77
CA VAL A 183 -0.59 9.73 -3.62
C VAL A 183 -0.41 8.26 -3.97
N VAL A 184 0.37 7.53 -3.17
CA VAL A 184 0.63 6.11 -3.39
C VAL A 184 -0.41 5.29 -2.64
N VAL A 185 -1.02 4.30 -3.30
CA VAL A 185 -2.09 3.47 -2.76
C VAL A 185 -1.72 2.00 -2.86
N PHE A 186 -1.48 1.34 -1.72
CA PHE A 186 -1.18 -0.09 -1.63
C PHE A 186 -2.46 -0.90 -1.42
N VAL A 187 -2.71 -1.86 -2.32
CA VAL A 187 -3.91 -2.72 -2.29
C VAL A 187 -3.53 -4.16 -2.61
N ASP A 188 -4.34 -5.11 -2.13
CA ASP A 188 -4.12 -6.54 -2.43
C ASP A 188 -4.28 -6.77 -3.94
N LYS A 189 -3.43 -7.63 -4.52
CA LYS A 189 -3.43 -7.98 -5.95
C LYS A 189 -4.80 -8.49 -6.44
N SER A 190 -5.57 -9.12 -5.56
CA SER A 190 -6.93 -9.60 -5.88
C SER A 190 -7.89 -8.49 -6.32
N LEU A 191 -7.62 -7.23 -5.96
CA LEU A 191 -8.43 -6.07 -6.35
C LEU A 191 -8.04 -5.47 -7.70
N GLU A 192 -6.99 -5.96 -8.36
CA GLU A 192 -6.47 -5.35 -9.58
C GLU A 192 -7.51 -5.29 -10.70
N SER A 193 -8.22 -6.39 -10.97
CA SER A 193 -9.22 -6.44 -12.05
C SER A 193 -10.39 -5.49 -11.76
N LEU A 194 -10.88 -5.49 -10.51
CA LEU A 194 -11.97 -4.63 -10.06
C LEU A 194 -11.58 -3.15 -10.10
N LEU A 195 -10.38 -2.80 -9.62
CA LEU A 195 -9.89 -1.44 -9.70
C LEU A 195 -9.70 -1.01 -11.16
N LYS A 196 -9.18 -1.90 -12.02
CA LYS A 196 -9.12 -1.62 -13.46
C LYS A 196 -10.50 -1.32 -14.03
N GLU A 197 -11.50 -2.14 -13.73
CA GLU A 197 -12.89 -1.97 -14.16
C GLU A 197 -13.49 -0.65 -13.68
N VAL A 198 -13.39 -0.34 -12.38
CA VAL A 198 -13.94 0.90 -11.80
C VAL A 198 -13.26 2.14 -12.38
N LEU A 199 -12.00 2.01 -12.77
CA LEU A 199 -11.22 3.09 -13.37
C LEU A 199 -11.36 3.14 -14.91
N VAL A 200 -12.01 2.16 -15.54
CA VAL A 200 -12.33 2.19 -16.98
C VAL A 200 -13.29 3.34 -17.26
N GLY A 201 -12.94 4.18 -18.24
CA GLY A 201 -13.72 5.36 -18.62
C GLY A 201 -13.22 6.67 -18.01
N LEU A 202 -12.19 6.61 -17.17
CA LEU A 202 -11.49 7.81 -16.71
C LEU A 202 -10.44 8.23 -17.74
N PRO A 203 -10.48 9.47 -18.24
CA PRO A 203 -9.37 9.99 -19.04
C PRO A 203 -8.12 10.03 -18.16
N ALA A 204 -7.07 9.30 -18.57
CA ALA A 204 -5.72 9.21 -17.97
C ALA A 204 -5.40 8.08 -16.97
N ALA A 205 -5.91 6.86 -17.19
CA ALA A 205 -5.31 5.66 -16.58
C ALA A 205 -4.14 5.12 -17.43
N PHE A 206 -2.92 5.11 -16.91
CA PHE A 206 -1.74 4.57 -17.59
C PHE A 206 -0.78 3.85 -16.64
N LYS A 207 0.06 2.97 -17.18
CA LYS A 207 1.04 2.23 -16.37
C LYS A 207 2.18 3.17 -15.97
N VAL A 208 2.40 3.33 -14.66
CA VAL A 208 3.61 4.01 -14.17
C VAL A 208 4.80 3.10 -14.42
N HIS A 209 5.78 3.60 -15.16
CA HIS A 209 7.07 2.95 -15.25
C HIS A 209 7.96 3.51 -14.15
N VAL A 210 8.16 2.73 -13.08
CA VAL A 210 9.19 3.03 -12.09
C VAL A 210 10.51 2.46 -12.61
N PRO A 211 11.55 3.29 -12.80
CA PRO A 211 12.85 2.82 -13.25
C PRO A 211 13.36 1.73 -12.28
N SER A 212 13.83 0.61 -12.81
CA SER A 212 14.44 -0.43 -11.97
C SER A 212 15.71 0.13 -11.35
N VAL A 213 15.75 0.25 -10.02
CA VAL A 213 17.04 0.34 -9.32
C VAL A 213 17.65 -1.04 -9.46
N GLY A 214 18.73 -1.15 -10.25
CA GLY A 214 19.41 -2.42 -10.45
C GLY A 214 19.77 -3.03 -9.11
N ILE A 215 19.03 -4.04 -8.68
CA ILE A 215 19.41 -4.84 -7.52
C ILE A 215 20.50 -5.79 -8.03
N SER A 216 21.73 -5.30 -8.05
CA SER A 216 22.87 -6.13 -8.41
C SER A 216 22.97 -7.26 -7.39
N PRO A 217 23.08 -8.54 -7.79
CA PRO A 217 23.24 -9.66 -6.87
C PRO A 217 24.58 -9.65 -6.09
N SER A 218 25.39 -8.61 -6.28
CA SER A 218 26.74 -8.45 -5.75
C SER A 218 26.82 -8.01 -4.28
N THR A 219 25.69 -7.74 -3.62
CA THR A 219 25.63 -7.38 -2.18
C THR A 219 24.88 -8.41 -1.34
N MET A 220 24.84 -9.68 -1.80
CA MET A 220 24.48 -10.82 -0.96
C MET A 220 25.50 -11.05 0.15
#